data_AF-A0A0C9Z2H2-F1
#
_entry.id   AF-A0A0C9Z2H2-F1
#
_cell.length_a   1.000
_cell.length_b   1.000
_cell.length_c   1.000
_cell.angle_alpha   90.00
_cell.angle_beta   90.00
_cell.angle_gamma   90.00
#
_symmetry.space_group_name_H-M   'P 1'
#
loop_
_entity.id
_entity.type
_entity.pdbx_description
1 polymer ?
#
loop_
_entity_poly.entity_id
_entity_poly.type
_entity_poly.pdbx_seq_one_letter_code
_entity_poly.pdbx_strand_id
1 'polypeptide(L)'
;DARCRRLPPNHHIRLFTKGITTLSRVSGTEHAQICRFLLGIIIDIRLPNNLNAGRLLRAVRGLLDFLYLAQYPCHSTETLQLLDEALDLFHENKLIFVDLGIRNNFNLPKLHAARHYHLMIMLFGSTDNYNTEYTERLHIDLAKDAYRATNHKDEFAQMTRWLERKEKILRHQKYVSWRLAGGHQADPYHSRPPDMTFSREQVMTKHPSAKSVSLEKLATDYGATHFHDALARFIAQQSRGNDPAPLNGHALDVLARDIHFPFHRLPVFHKVKWCSVDARGHGDARITLDSVHAKPQRKFGSRLVARRSDTALVRVGMNSKDLRDFRVGQVRVMFTFPPKSIPLLFPPTVHLPTHLAYVEWFTPFLPAPDRNSGLYKLSRSLRGGDTVASIVPVADIERSVHLIPRFGVIAPLSCYLRVLYKFAYNDNTIIHGRLLASP
;
A
#
# COMPACT_ATOMS: atom_id res chain seq x y z
N ASP A 1 -6.13 -7.98 20.40
CA ASP A 1 -6.96 -8.92 19.62
C ASP A 1 -8.24 -8.39 18.98
N ALA A 2 -9.23 -7.91 19.74
CA ALA A 2 -10.51 -7.49 19.15
C ALA A 2 -10.36 -6.42 18.04
N ARG A 3 -9.42 -5.48 18.23
CA ARG A 3 -9.03 -4.46 17.26
C ARG A 3 -8.34 -5.06 16.03
N CYS A 4 -7.37 -5.97 16.22
CA CYS A 4 -6.65 -6.66 15.13
C CYS A 4 -7.62 -7.40 14.18
N ARG A 5 -8.60 -8.10 14.75
CA ARG A 5 -9.59 -8.90 14.02
C ARG A 5 -10.50 -8.06 13.12
N ARG A 6 -10.59 -6.74 13.36
CA ARG A 6 -11.47 -5.80 12.67
C ARG A 6 -10.73 -4.87 11.70
N LEU A 7 -9.43 -5.07 11.51
CA LEU A 7 -8.69 -4.32 10.50
C LEU A 7 -9.26 -4.62 9.11
N PRO A 8 -9.48 -3.60 8.26
CA PRO A 8 -9.94 -3.83 6.90
C PRO A 8 -8.84 -4.50 6.06
N PRO A 9 -9.22 -5.26 5.02
CA PRO A 9 -8.25 -5.83 4.10
C PRO A 9 -7.50 -4.72 3.35
N ASN A 10 -6.20 -4.92 3.15
CA ASN A 10 -5.34 -4.13 2.28
C ASN A 10 -4.27 -5.06 1.67
N HIS A 11 -3.70 -4.71 0.51
CA HIS A 11 -2.67 -5.53 -0.13
C HIS A 11 -1.49 -5.83 0.80
N HIS A 12 -1.09 -4.84 1.59
CA HIS A 12 0.11 -4.88 2.41
C HIS A 12 -0.12 -5.45 3.82
N ILE A 13 -1.33 -5.88 4.17
CA ILE A 13 -1.66 -6.26 5.54
C ILE A 13 -2.28 -7.64 5.60
N ARG A 14 -1.62 -8.51 6.36
CA ARG A 14 -2.18 -9.80 6.77
C ARG A 14 -3.26 -9.59 7.83
N LEU A 15 -4.44 -10.16 7.59
CA LEU A 15 -5.52 -10.17 8.56
C LEU A 15 -5.33 -11.31 9.57
N PHE A 16 -5.14 -10.94 10.84
CA PHE A 16 -5.05 -11.87 11.96
C PHE A 16 -6.44 -12.14 12.53
N THR A 17 -7.20 -13.02 11.89
CA THR A 17 -8.62 -13.32 12.22
C THR A 17 -8.83 -13.91 13.61
N LYS A 18 -7.80 -14.53 14.20
CA LYS A 18 -7.80 -15.03 15.60
C LYS A 18 -7.18 -14.05 16.60
N GLY A 19 -6.71 -12.89 16.14
CA GLY A 19 -5.86 -12.00 16.95
C GLY A 19 -4.38 -12.36 16.86
N ILE A 20 -3.57 -11.65 17.65
CA ILE A 20 -2.11 -11.82 17.70
C ILE A 20 -1.64 -12.43 19.02
N THR A 21 -2.46 -12.41 20.07
CA THR A 21 -2.08 -12.92 21.40
C THR A 21 -1.90 -14.43 21.44
N THR A 22 -2.59 -15.18 20.58
CA THR A 22 -2.49 -16.65 20.51
C THR A 22 -1.32 -17.15 19.65
N LEU A 23 -0.51 -16.25 19.08
CA LEU A 23 0.59 -16.65 18.21
C LEU A 23 1.76 -17.18 19.06
N SER A 24 2.26 -18.35 18.71
CA SER A 24 3.45 -18.96 19.29
C SER A 24 4.50 -19.15 18.21
N ARG A 25 5.80 -18.94 18.52
CA ARG A 25 6.91 -19.06 17.55
C ARG A 25 6.72 -18.12 16.34
N VAL A 26 6.43 -16.85 16.63
CA VAL A 26 6.18 -15.80 15.63
C VAL A 26 7.38 -15.66 14.70
N SER A 27 7.17 -15.75 13.38
CA SER A 27 8.24 -15.59 12.40
C SER A 27 8.64 -14.11 12.21
N GLY A 28 9.82 -13.86 11.62
CA GLY A 28 10.22 -12.50 11.22
C GLY A 28 9.20 -11.84 10.28
N THR A 29 8.64 -12.61 9.35
CA THR A 29 7.58 -12.14 8.45
C THR A 29 6.30 -11.76 9.19
N GLU A 30 5.94 -12.48 10.26
CA GLU A 30 4.79 -12.12 11.10
C GLU A 30 5.06 -10.88 11.95
N HIS A 31 6.26 -10.73 12.50
CA HIS A 31 6.68 -9.50 13.18
C HIS A 31 6.59 -8.29 12.25
N ALA A 32 7.11 -8.40 11.02
CA ALA A 32 7.02 -7.35 10.02
C ALA A 32 5.56 -6.97 9.69
N GLN A 33 4.65 -7.96 9.60
CA GLN A 33 3.23 -7.70 9.43
C GLN A 33 2.61 -6.98 10.63
N ILE A 34 2.95 -7.36 11.85
CA ILE A 34 2.44 -6.73 13.07
C ILE A 34 2.88 -5.26 13.15
N CYS A 35 4.14 -4.95 12.82
CA CYS A 35 4.67 -3.59 12.80
C CYS A 35 3.83 -2.64 11.93
N ARG A 36 3.28 -3.12 10.81
CA ARG A 36 2.48 -2.31 9.86
C ARG A 36 1.18 -1.77 10.44
N PHE A 37 0.61 -2.44 11.44
CA PHE A 37 -0.67 -2.03 12.03
C PHE A 37 -0.63 -1.80 13.54
N LEU A 38 0.51 -2.07 14.21
CA LEU A 38 0.64 -1.97 15.67
C LEU A 38 0.23 -0.60 16.20
N LEU A 39 0.76 0.48 15.62
CA LEU A 39 0.45 1.85 16.05
C LEU A 39 -1.06 2.15 15.93
N GLY A 40 -1.69 1.61 14.89
CA GLY A 40 -3.12 1.79 14.67
C GLY A 40 -4.00 1.07 15.69
N ILE A 41 -3.56 -0.09 16.19
CA ILE A 41 -4.30 -0.80 17.24
C ILE A 41 -4.27 -0.03 18.55
N ILE A 42 -3.19 0.70 18.85
CA ILE A 42 -2.99 1.36 20.14
C ILE A 42 -3.37 2.85 20.14
N ILE A 43 -3.76 3.43 19.00
CA ILE A 43 -3.96 4.88 18.83
C ILE A 43 -4.96 5.51 19.81
N ASP A 44 -5.94 4.74 20.26
CA ASP A 44 -6.97 5.13 21.21
C ASP A 44 -6.98 4.22 22.44
N ILE A 45 -5.81 3.69 22.80
CA ILE A 45 -5.65 2.95 24.05
C ILE A 45 -5.79 3.90 25.24
N ARG A 46 -6.51 3.45 26.28
CA ARG A 46 -6.50 4.11 27.59
C ARG A 46 -5.53 3.38 28.48
N LEU A 47 -4.59 4.11 29.05
CA LEU A 47 -3.64 3.56 29.99
C LEU A 47 -4.21 3.60 31.41
N PRO A 48 -3.81 2.65 32.28
CA PRO A 48 -4.11 2.71 33.71
C PRO A 48 -3.63 4.02 34.34
N ASN A 49 -4.22 4.40 35.47
CA ASN A 49 -3.79 5.54 36.30
C ASN A 49 -3.70 6.87 35.54
N ASN A 50 -4.49 7.04 34.47
CA ASN A 50 -4.45 8.22 33.58
C ASN A 50 -3.06 8.52 33.01
N LEU A 51 -2.21 7.51 32.87
CA LEU A 51 -0.89 7.66 32.24
C LEU A 51 -1.01 8.17 30.80
N ASN A 52 -0.01 8.94 30.37
CA ASN A 52 -0.04 9.66 29.10
C ASN A 52 0.06 8.68 27.91
N ALA A 53 -1.08 8.34 27.30
CA ALA A 53 -1.15 7.52 26.09
C ALA A 53 -0.36 8.13 24.92
N GLY A 54 -0.22 9.46 24.86
CA GLY A 54 0.63 10.13 23.87
C GLY A 54 2.11 9.77 24.01
N ARG A 55 2.61 9.57 25.24
CA ARG A 55 3.98 9.08 25.50
C ARG A 55 4.18 7.68 24.93
N LEU A 56 3.22 6.77 25.15
CA LEU A 56 3.23 5.44 24.55
C LEU A 56 3.23 5.51 23.02
N LEU A 57 2.36 6.33 22.44
CA LEU A 57 2.28 6.47 20.98
C LEU A 57 3.58 6.99 20.37
N ARG A 58 4.20 8.01 20.98
CA ARG A 58 5.49 8.55 20.54
C ARG A 58 6.60 7.52 20.66
N ALA A 59 6.65 6.76 21.76
CA ALA A 59 7.64 5.68 21.90
C ALA A 59 7.49 4.62 20.81
N VAL A 60 6.28 4.06 20.65
CA VAL A 60 6.03 3.01 19.65
C VAL A 60 6.26 3.55 18.24
N ARG A 61 5.83 4.77 17.95
CA ARG A 61 6.08 5.43 16.67
C ARG A 61 7.59 5.58 16.41
N GLY A 62 8.35 6.17 17.34
CA GLY A 62 9.78 6.40 17.15
C GLY A 62 10.54 5.11 16.83
N LEU A 63 10.23 4.02 17.55
CA LEU A 63 10.85 2.72 17.27
C LEU A 63 10.44 2.15 15.91
N LEU A 64 9.17 2.26 15.53
CA LEU A 64 8.70 1.80 14.21
C LEU A 64 9.31 2.62 13.08
N ASP A 65 9.34 3.94 13.22
CA ASP A 65 9.93 4.86 12.24
C ASP A 65 11.43 4.58 12.08
N PHE A 66 12.16 4.37 13.19
CA PHE A 66 13.57 3.92 13.16
C PHE A 66 13.73 2.60 12.40
N LEU A 67 12.91 1.58 12.72
CA LEU A 67 13.00 0.27 12.08
C LEU A 67 12.75 0.36 10.57
N TYR A 68 11.80 1.18 10.13
CA TYR A 68 11.53 1.37 8.71
C TYR A 68 12.64 2.17 8.02
N LEU A 69 13.13 3.26 8.63
CA LEU A 69 14.24 4.03 8.08
C LEU A 69 15.50 3.19 7.94
N ALA A 70 15.84 2.39 8.95
CA ALA A 70 17.03 1.53 8.93
C ALA A 70 17.01 0.50 7.78
N GLN A 71 15.83 0.16 7.25
CA GLN A 71 15.66 -0.78 6.15
C GLN A 71 15.76 -0.12 4.76
N TYR A 72 16.06 1.17 4.68
CA TYR A 72 16.18 1.86 3.39
C TYR A 72 17.38 1.30 2.61
N PRO A 73 17.24 1.04 1.30
CA PRO A 73 18.30 0.47 0.47
C PRO A 73 19.35 1.54 0.11
N CYS A 74 19.05 2.81 0.41
CA CYS A 74 19.99 3.92 0.33
C CYS A 74 19.54 5.02 1.27
N HIS A 75 20.50 5.82 1.71
CA HIS A 75 20.28 6.92 2.64
C HIS A 75 20.84 8.22 2.09
N SER A 76 20.09 9.31 2.25
CA SER A 76 20.59 10.68 2.17
C SER A 76 20.90 11.22 3.57
N THR A 77 21.60 12.35 3.65
CA THR A 77 21.85 13.08 4.90
C THR A 77 20.55 13.35 5.65
N GLU A 78 19.48 13.74 4.95
CA GLU A 78 18.17 13.98 5.54
C GLU A 78 17.57 12.70 6.13
N THR A 79 17.67 11.56 5.43
CA THR A 79 17.13 10.29 5.96
C THR A 79 17.91 9.75 7.15
N LEU A 80 19.22 10.03 7.24
CA LEU A 80 20.04 9.67 8.40
C LEU A 80 19.68 10.53 9.61
N GLN A 81 19.43 11.83 9.41
CA GLN A 81 18.93 12.70 10.47
C GLN A 81 17.56 12.21 10.98
N LEU A 82 16.64 11.85 10.07
CA LEU A 82 15.35 11.27 10.46
C LEU A 82 15.50 9.95 11.24
N LEU A 83 16.53 9.16 10.94
CA LEU A 83 16.80 7.90 11.63
C LEU A 83 17.17 8.16 13.10
N ASP A 84 18.05 9.12 13.35
CA ASP A 84 18.43 9.54 14.71
C ASP A 84 17.25 10.15 15.46
N GLU A 85 16.52 11.09 14.84
CA GLU A 85 15.33 11.73 15.42
C GLU A 85 14.26 10.70 15.85
N ALA A 86 14.07 9.64 15.04
CA ALA A 86 13.14 8.57 15.38
C ALA A 86 13.59 7.76 16.61
N LEU A 87 14.90 7.49 16.73
CA LEU A 87 15.47 6.78 17.87
C LEU A 87 15.43 7.63 19.14
N ASP A 88 15.72 8.92 19.04
CA ASP A 88 15.62 9.88 20.14
C ASP A 88 14.18 9.99 20.65
N LEU A 89 13.21 10.11 19.73
CA LEU A 89 11.79 10.10 20.08
C LEU A 89 11.40 8.84 20.87
N PHE A 90 11.95 7.67 20.51
CA PHE A 90 11.76 6.46 21.29
C PHE A 90 12.41 6.57 22.67
N HIS A 91 13.66 7.01 22.76
CA HIS A 91 14.40 7.09 24.02
C HIS A 91 13.82 8.09 25.04
N GLU A 92 13.33 9.24 24.59
CA GLU A 92 12.63 10.22 25.43
C GLU A 92 11.33 9.65 26.04
N ASN A 93 10.68 8.74 25.31
CA ASN A 93 9.34 8.27 25.66
C ASN A 93 9.30 6.83 26.23
N LYS A 94 10.35 6.02 26.08
CA LYS A 94 10.35 4.58 26.44
C LYS A 94 10.07 4.27 27.92
N LEU A 95 10.34 5.21 28.84
CA LEU A 95 10.07 4.96 30.26
C LEU A 95 8.59 4.75 30.56
N ILE A 96 7.67 5.11 29.65
CA ILE A 96 6.26 4.74 29.76
C ILE A 96 6.03 3.24 29.97
N PHE A 97 6.89 2.38 29.39
CA PHE A 97 6.80 0.93 29.59
C PHE A 97 7.27 0.50 30.99
N VAL A 98 8.14 1.29 31.63
CA VAL A 98 8.55 1.10 33.02
C VAL A 98 7.46 1.60 33.96
N ASP A 99 6.91 2.78 33.69
CA ASP A 99 5.80 3.37 34.45
C ASP A 99 4.56 2.45 34.47
N LEU A 100 4.33 1.73 33.37
CA LEU A 100 3.26 0.73 33.23
C LEU A 100 3.57 -0.62 33.88
N GLY A 101 4.78 -0.82 34.44
CA GLY A 101 5.21 -2.08 35.03
C GLY A 101 5.43 -3.20 34.01
N ILE A 102 5.51 -2.89 32.71
CA ILE A 102 5.71 -3.89 31.64
C ILE A 102 7.16 -4.40 31.65
N ARG A 103 8.11 -3.56 32.07
CA ARG A 103 9.53 -3.91 32.11
C ARG A 103 10.29 -3.05 33.12
N ASN A 104 11.33 -3.61 33.75
CA ASN A 104 12.13 -2.91 34.76
C ASN A 104 13.13 -1.91 34.16
N ASN A 105 13.77 -2.23 33.01
CA ASN A 105 14.76 -1.38 32.36
C ASN A 105 14.88 -1.69 30.86
N PHE A 106 15.61 -0.84 30.13
CA PHE A 106 15.88 -0.97 28.69
C PHE A 106 17.35 -1.31 28.38
N ASN A 107 18.03 -2.02 29.27
CA ASN A 107 19.42 -2.46 29.07
C ASN A 107 19.45 -3.67 28.11
N LEU A 108 19.09 -3.41 26.86
CA LEU A 108 18.99 -4.39 25.79
C LEU A 108 20.15 -4.16 24.82
N PRO A 109 21.09 -5.10 24.64
CA PRO A 109 22.22 -4.94 23.72
C PRO A 109 21.80 -4.55 22.30
N LYS A 110 20.71 -5.15 21.79
CA LYS A 110 20.15 -4.80 20.46
C LYS A 110 19.64 -3.36 20.38
N LEU A 111 19.10 -2.83 21.47
CA LEU A 111 18.65 -1.44 21.52
C LEU A 111 19.83 -0.48 21.65
N HIS A 112 20.87 -0.86 22.39
CA HIS A 112 22.11 -0.09 22.44
C HIS A 112 22.77 -0.02 21.06
N ALA A 113 22.82 -1.15 20.35
CA ALA A 113 23.37 -1.24 19.00
C ALA A 113 22.68 -0.28 18.01
N ALA A 114 21.38 0.00 18.19
CA ALA A 114 20.62 0.94 17.36
C ALA A 114 21.26 2.34 17.28
N ARG A 115 21.93 2.78 18.35
CA ARG A 115 22.63 4.09 18.40
C ARG A 115 23.82 4.19 17.44
N HIS A 116 24.32 3.06 16.95
CA HIS A 116 25.45 3.02 16.03
C HIS A 116 25.01 2.92 14.58
N TYR A 117 23.71 2.78 14.28
CA TYR A 117 23.24 2.53 12.91
C TYR A 117 23.62 3.65 11.94
N HIS A 118 23.48 4.92 12.33
CA HIS A 118 23.90 6.04 11.47
C HIS A 118 25.37 5.91 11.07
N LEU A 119 26.27 5.79 12.06
CA LEU A 119 27.70 5.64 11.81
C LEU A 119 28.00 4.40 10.95
N MET A 120 27.37 3.27 11.26
CA MET A 120 27.55 2.03 10.52
C MET A 120 27.07 2.16 9.07
N ILE A 121 25.97 2.88 8.83
CA ILE A 121 25.45 3.14 7.49
C ILE A 121 26.43 4.01 6.69
N MET A 122 27.03 5.02 7.32
CA MET A 122 28.04 5.85 6.65
C MET A 122 29.32 5.08 6.32
N LEU A 123 29.75 4.17 7.20
CA LEU A 123 30.99 3.42 7.03
C LEU A 123 30.85 2.20 6.10
N PHE A 124 29.70 1.51 6.15
CA PHE A 124 29.52 0.19 5.55
C PHE A 124 28.36 0.12 4.53
N GLY A 125 27.65 1.23 4.32
CA GLY A 125 26.47 1.29 3.46
C GLY A 125 25.18 0.88 4.18
N SER A 126 24.08 0.80 3.44
CA SER A 126 22.76 0.41 3.98
C SER A 126 22.77 -0.96 4.66
N THR A 127 21.80 -1.17 5.56
CA THR A 127 21.75 -2.37 6.43
C THR A 127 21.50 -3.67 5.66
N ASP A 128 21.02 -3.60 4.42
CA ASP A 128 20.88 -4.73 3.52
C ASP A 128 22.22 -5.38 3.16
N ASN A 129 23.32 -4.62 3.13
CA ASN A 129 24.65 -5.13 2.78
C ASN A 129 25.24 -6.08 3.84
N TYR A 130 24.77 -6.01 5.09
CA TYR A 130 25.31 -6.81 6.20
C TYR A 130 24.22 -7.45 7.07
N ASN A 131 22.99 -7.54 6.55
CA ASN A 131 21.98 -8.36 7.18
C ASN A 131 22.27 -9.86 6.95
N THR A 132 21.77 -10.71 7.84
CA THR A 132 21.95 -12.17 7.77
C THR A 132 20.79 -12.88 7.08
N GLU A 133 19.78 -12.15 6.59
CA GLU A 133 18.62 -12.75 5.93
C GLU A 133 19.02 -13.40 4.60
N TYR A 134 19.89 -12.73 3.85
CA TYR A 134 20.40 -13.27 2.58
C TYR A 134 21.22 -14.55 2.79
N THR A 135 22.11 -14.57 3.78
CA THR A 135 22.93 -15.75 4.09
C THR A 135 22.09 -16.91 4.62
N GLU A 136 21.09 -16.65 5.47
CA GLU A 136 20.15 -17.67 5.94
C GLU A 136 19.29 -18.23 4.79
N ARG A 137 18.87 -17.37 3.85
CA ARG A 137 18.14 -17.81 2.64
C ARG A 137 19.00 -18.71 1.77
N LEU A 138 20.24 -18.29 1.50
CA LEU A 138 21.20 -19.09 0.77
C LEU A 138 21.53 -20.42 1.48
N HIS A 139 21.46 -20.47 2.81
CA HIS A 139 21.69 -21.71 3.55
C HIS A 139 20.65 -22.79 3.22
N ILE A 140 19.44 -22.42 2.77
CA ILE A 140 18.46 -23.38 2.23
C ILE A 140 18.98 -23.99 0.93
N ASP A 141 19.26 -23.13 -0.05
CA ASP A 141 19.57 -23.55 -1.42
C ASP A 141 20.98 -24.14 -1.57
N LEU A 142 21.94 -23.66 -0.78
CA LEU A 142 23.37 -24.00 -0.88
C LEU A 142 23.80 -25.09 0.09
N ALA A 143 23.17 -25.18 1.28
CA ALA A 143 23.53 -26.17 2.28
C ALA A 143 22.46 -27.26 2.43
N LYS A 144 21.21 -26.91 2.76
CA LYS A 144 20.15 -27.92 3.03
C LYS A 144 19.82 -28.78 1.82
N ASP A 145 19.62 -28.16 0.66
CA ASP A 145 19.29 -28.91 -0.56
C ASP A 145 20.49 -29.69 -1.10
N ALA A 146 21.69 -29.13 -1.00
CA ALA A 146 22.92 -29.84 -1.33
C ALA A 146 23.09 -31.07 -0.42
N TYR A 147 22.91 -30.91 0.89
CA TYR A 147 23.01 -31.99 1.87
C TYR A 147 21.98 -33.10 1.61
N ARG A 148 20.72 -32.74 1.34
CA ARG A 148 19.64 -33.69 0.96
C ARG A 148 19.94 -34.48 -0.31
N ALA A 149 20.75 -33.92 -1.21
CA ALA A 149 21.16 -34.57 -2.44
C ALA A 149 22.40 -35.48 -2.29
N THR A 150 23.00 -35.54 -1.09
CA THR A 150 24.13 -36.44 -0.80
C THR A 150 23.66 -37.81 -0.33
N ASN A 151 24.58 -38.76 -0.25
CA ASN A 151 24.36 -40.03 0.44
C ASN A 151 24.60 -39.96 1.97
N HIS A 152 24.78 -38.75 2.53
CA HIS A 152 25.08 -38.48 3.94
C HIS A 152 26.38 -39.13 4.50
N LYS A 153 27.35 -39.44 3.63
CA LYS A 153 28.68 -39.92 4.00
C LYS A 153 29.76 -39.10 3.28
N ASP A 154 30.70 -38.50 4.01
CA ASP A 154 31.71 -37.60 3.44
C ASP A 154 31.04 -36.50 2.58
N GLU A 155 30.01 -35.90 3.15
CA GLU A 155 29.02 -35.06 2.48
C GLU A 155 29.60 -33.79 1.86
N PHE A 156 30.64 -33.20 2.45
CA PHE A 156 31.19 -31.92 2.00
C PHE A 156 31.64 -31.95 0.53
N ALA A 157 32.37 -32.99 0.12
CA ALA A 157 32.82 -33.12 -1.27
C ALA A 157 31.65 -33.28 -2.25
N GLN A 158 30.59 -33.98 -1.82
CA GLN A 158 29.38 -34.18 -2.61
C GLN A 158 28.56 -32.90 -2.72
N MET A 159 28.41 -32.16 -1.62
CA MET A 159 27.74 -30.86 -1.59
C MET A 159 28.43 -29.86 -2.52
N THR A 160 29.76 -29.75 -2.44
CA THR A 160 30.55 -28.87 -3.33
C THR A 160 30.36 -29.24 -4.81
N ARG A 161 30.42 -30.54 -5.14
CA ARG A 161 30.19 -31.03 -6.51
C ARG A 161 28.75 -30.75 -6.99
N TRP A 162 27.77 -30.88 -6.09
CA TRP A 162 26.37 -30.56 -6.40
C TRP A 162 26.19 -29.07 -6.72
N LEU A 163 26.80 -28.19 -5.93
CA LEU A 163 26.78 -26.74 -6.16
C LEU A 163 27.44 -26.36 -7.49
N GLU A 164 28.62 -26.91 -7.76
CA GLU A 164 29.35 -26.67 -9.01
C GLU A 164 28.51 -27.06 -10.24
N ARG A 165 27.81 -28.20 -10.18
CA ARG A 165 26.90 -28.64 -11.25
C ARG A 165 25.73 -27.68 -11.43
N LYS A 166 25.12 -27.24 -10.34
CA LYS A 166 23.99 -26.28 -10.36
C LYS A 166 24.42 -24.95 -10.98
N GLU A 167 25.59 -24.45 -10.63
CA GLU A 167 26.15 -23.21 -11.19
C GLU A 167 26.44 -23.36 -12.70
N LYS A 168 27.04 -24.48 -13.12
CA LYS A 168 27.29 -24.78 -14.54
C LYS A 168 25.99 -24.81 -15.36
N ILE A 169 24.95 -25.44 -14.83
CA ILE A 169 23.62 -25.48 -15.48
C ILE A 169 23.03 -24.06 -15.58
N LEU A 170 23.05 -23.29 -14.49
CA LEU A 170 22.54 -21.92 -14.48
C LEU A 170 23.28 -21.03 -15.49
N ARG A 171 24.61 -21.12 -15.55
CA ARG A 171 25.44 -20.39 -16.51
C ARG A 171 25.10 -20.78 -17.95
N HIS A 172 24.92 -22.07 -18.22
CA HIS A 172 24.53 -22.54 -19.55
C HIS A 172 23.13 -22.03 -19.94
N GLN A 173 22.16 -22.05 -19.02
CA GLN A 173 20.81 -21.51 -19.24
C GLN A 173 20.84 -20.01 -19.56
N LYS A 174 21.63 -19.22 -18.82
CA LYS A 174 21.83 -17.79 -19.10
C LYS A 174 22.42 -17.58 -20.49
N TYR A 175 23.42 -18.37 -20.87
CA TYR A 175 24.03 -18.31 -22.20
C TYR A 175 23.02 -18.62 -23.32
N VAL A 176 22.21 -19.67 -23.17
CA VAL A 176 21.15 -20.01 -24.14
C VAL A 176 20.13 -18.87 -24.25
N SER A 177 19.70 -18.30 -23.13
CA SER A 177 18.74 -17.18 -23.10
C SER A 177 19.30 -15.95 -23.82
N TRP A 178 20.57 -15.60 -23.57
CA TRP A 178 21.26 -14.52 -24.26
C TRP A 178 21.37 -14.75 -25.78
N ARG A 179 21.69 -15.98 -26.21
CA ARG A 179 21.71 -16.34 -27.64
C ARG A 179 20.35 -16.18 -28.30
N LEU A 180 19.28 -16.63 -27.64
CA LEU A 180 17.91 -16.51 -28.15
C LEU A 180 17.43 -15.05 -28.20
N ALA A 181 17.95 -14.19 -27.33
CA ALA A 181 17.65 -12.76 -27.30
C ALA A 181 18.43 -11.91 -28.34
N GLY A 182 19.12 -12.55 -29.30
CA GLY A 182 19.83 -11.85 -30.37
C GLY A 182 21.28 -11.46 -30.08
N GLY A 183 21.84 -11.89 -28.94
CA GLY A 183 23.27 -11.82 -28.67
C GLY A 183 23.86 -10.41 -28.60
N HIS A 184 23.05 -9.40 -28.24
CA HIS A 184 23.52 -8.02 -28.10
C HIS A 184 24.62 -7.93 -27.01
N GLN A 185 25.62 -7.06 -27.24
CA GLN A 185 26.57 -6.71 -26.19
C GLN A 185 25.79 -6.07 -25.05
N ALA A 186 26.00 -6.57 -23.83
CA ALA A 186 25.45 -5.92 -22.65
C ALA A 186 25.98 -4.49 -22.61
N ASP A 187 25.10 -3.51 -22.45
CA ASP A 187 25.51 -2.13 -22.22
C ASP A 187 26.50 -2.10 -21.06
N PRO A 188 27.54 -1.24 -21.10
CA PRO A 188 28.46 -1.08 -20.00
C PRO A 188 27.67 -0.84 -18.71
N TYR A 189 27.92 -1.70 -17.71
CA TYR A 189 27.28 -1.60 -16.40
C TYR A 189 27.65 -0.25 -15.78
N HIS A 190 26.76 0.72 -15.93
CA HIS A 190 26.83 1.94 -15.14
C HIS A 190 26.28 1.60 -13.77
N SER A 191 27.12 1.66 -12.75
CA SER A 191 26.73 1.56 -11.35
C SER A 191 25.90 2.78 -10.98
N ARG A 192 24.66 2.82 -11.44
CA ARG A 192 23.67 3.78 -10.96
C ARG A 192 23.28 3.31 -9.56
N PRO A 193 23.33 4.17 -8.54
CA PRO A 193 22.83 3.80 -7.21
C PRO A 193 21.38 3.31 -7.32
N PRO A 194 20.94 2.40 -6.43
CA PRO A 194 19.56 1.92 -6.43
C PRO A 194 18.60 3.10 -6.46
N ASP A 195 17.85 3.22 -7.56
CA ASP A 195 16.81 4.24 -7.64
C ASP A 195 15.70 3.85 -6.66
N MET A 196 15.44 4.71 -5.67
CA MET A 196 14.33 4.55 -4.73
C MET A 196 12.98 4.72 -5.43
N THR A 197 12.97 5.32 -6.62
CA THR A 197 11.80 5.35 -7.48
C THR A 197 11.70 4.00 -8.18
N PHE A 198 10.99 3.06 -7.55
CA PHE A 198 10.39 2.00 -8.32
C PHE A 198 9.46 2.68 -9.32
N SER A 199 9.84 2.72 -10.60
CA SER A 199 8.87 3.02 -11.64
C SER A 199 7.78 1.95 -11.52
N ARG A 200 6.55 2.41 -11.29
CA ARG A 200 5.39 1.55 -11.06
C ARG A 200 4.56 1.59 -12.32
N GLU A 201 4.42 0.45 -12.96
CA GLU A 201 3.45 0.33 -14.04
C GLU A 201 2.11 -0.10 -13.45
N GLN A 202 1.11 0.76 -13.63
CA GLN A 202 -0.27 0.44 -13.29
C GLN A 202 -0.84 -0.53 -14.32
N VAL A 203 -1.33 -1.68 -13.86
CA VAL A 203 -1.86 -2.75 -14.70
C VAL A 203 -3.27 -3.16 -14.32
N MET A 204 -4.10 -3.22 -15.36
CA MET A 204 -5.46 -3.73 -15.35
C MET A 204 -5.50 -5.08 -16.07
N THR A 205 -6.48 -5.93 -15.75
CA THR A 205 -6.68 -7.17 -16.49
C THR A 205 -7.14 -6.85 -17.91
N LYS A 206 -6.63 -7.57 -18.93
CA LYS A 206 -7.02 -7.36 -20.34
C LYS A 206 -8.52 -7.46 -20.58
N HIS A 207 -9.20 -8.33 -19.82
CA HIS A 207 -10.64 -8.52 -19.90
C HIS A 207 -11.31 -8.11 -18.57
N PRO A 208 -12.55 -7.60 -18.62
CA PRO A 208 -13.30 -7.28 -17.41
C PRO A 208 -13.55 -8.55 -16.59
N SER A 209 -13.47 -8.41 -15.27
CA SER A 209 -13.77 -9.50 -14.31
C SER A 209 -15.24 -9.91 -14.37
N ALA A 210 -16.14 -8.97 -14.66
CA ALA A 210 -17.53 -9.21 -15.00
C ALA A 210 -17.89 -8.45 -16.27
N LYS A 211 -18.20 -9.17 -17.36
CA LYS A 211 -18.43 -8.58 -18.69
C LYS A 211 -19.65 -7.66 -18.77
N SER A 212 -20.65 -7.89 -17.93
CA SER A 212 -21.94 -7.17 -18.04
C SER A 212 -22.67 -7.12 -16.69
N VAL A 213 -22.51 -6.01 -15.97
CA VAL A 213 -23.14 -5.74 -14.67
C VAL A 213 -24.16 -4.63 -14.83
N SER A 214 -25.40 -4.83 -14.36
CA SER A 214 -26.42 -3.78 -14.42
C SER A 214 -26.14 -2.65 -13.44
N LEU A 215 -26.62 -1.44 -13.75
CA LEU A 215 -26.49 -0.27 -12.86
C LEU A 215 -27.11 -0.53 -11.48
N GLU A 216 -28.24 -1.23 -11.44
CA GLU A 216 -28.88 -1.67 -10.19
C GLU A 216 -27.94 -2.56 -9.34
N LYS A 217 -27.26 -3.52 -9.98
CA LYS A 217 -26.29 -4.39 -9.28
C LYS A 217 -25.07 -3.63 -8.79
N LEU A 218 -24.69 -2.52 -9.41
CA LEU A 218 -23.63 -1.66 -8.89
C LEU A 218 -24.05 -1.03 -7.56
N ALA A 219 -25.31 -0.62 -7.42
CA ALA A 219 -25.85 -0.11 -6.17
C ALA A 219 -25.95 -1.22 -5.10
N THR A 220 -26.54 -2.38 -5.43
CA THR A 220 -26.80 -3.44 -4.44
C THR A 220 -25.53 -4.22 -4.05
N ASP A 221 -24.82 -4.78 -5.04
CA ASP A 221 -23.77 -5.77 -4.81
C ASP A 221 -22.42 -5.10 -4.56
N TYR A 222 -22.17 -3.97 -5.21
CA TYR A 222 -20.94 -3.17 -5.06
C TYR A 222 -21.10 -2.00 -4.09
N GLY A 223 -22.32 -1.66 -3.67
CA GLY A 223 -22.58 -0.56 -2.73
C GLY A 223 -22.39 0.83 -3.32
N ALA A 224 -22.35 0.96 -4.64
CA ALA A 224 -22.23 2.24 -5.32
C ALA A 224 -23.61 2.89 -5.47
N THR A 225 -24.21 3.30 -4.36
CA THR A 225 -25.60 3.79 -4.29
C THR A 225 -25.83 5.04 -5.13
N HIS A 226 -24.82 5.90 -5.27
CA HIS A 226 -24.88 7.15 -6.05
C HIS A 226 -24.14 7.02 -7.39
N PHE A 227 -23.99 5.80 -7.92
CA PHE A 227 -23.26 5.56 -9.16
C PHE A 227 -23.86 6.33 -10.34
N HIS A 228 -25.18 6.34 -10.46
CA HIS A 228 -25.89 7.04 -11.54
C HIS A 228 -25.54 8.53 -11.55
N ASP A 229 -25.74 9.22 -10.42
CA ASP A 229 -25.49 10.66 -10.30
C ASP A 229 -24.01 11.01 -10.49
N ALA A 230 -23.11 10.16 -9.98
CA ALA A 230 -21.68 10.34 -10.17
C ALA A 230 -21.27 10.18 -11.64
N LEU A 231 -21.88 9.24 -12.37
CA LEU A 231 -21.64 9.02 -13.78
C LEU A 231 -22.19 10.16 -14.64
N ALA A 232 -23.40 10.62 -14.34
CA ALA A 232 -24.00 11.75 -15.04
C ALA A 232 -23.16 13.02 -14.87
N ARG A 233 -22.73 13.35 -13.64
CA ARG A 233 -21.80 14.47 -13.39
C ARG A 233 -20.49 14.34 -14.16
N PHE A 234 -19.91 13.14 -14.18
CA PHE A 234 -18.67 12.90 -14.92
C PHE A 234 -18.88 13.13 -16.43
N ILE A 235 -19.95 12.60 -17.01
CA ILE A 235 -20.26 12.80 -18.43
C ILE A 235 -20.47 14.30 -18.71
N ALA A 236 -21.29 14.99 -17.90
CA ALA A 236 -21.52 16.44 -18.03
C ALA A 236 -20.20 17.23 -18.00
N GLN A 237 -19.28 16.85 -17.11
CA GLN A 237 -17.98 17.51 -16.98
C GLN A 237 -17.09 17.25 -18.19
N GLN A 238 -17.00 16.01 -18.68
CA GLN A 238 -16.15 15.65 -19.82
C GLN A 238 -16.67 16.19 -21.16
N SER A 239 -18.00 16.27 -21.33
CA SER A 239 -18.62 16.79 -22.56
C SER A 239 -18.38 18.28 -22.79
N ARG A 240 -17.84 19.01 -21.80
CA ARG A 240 -17.42 20.42 -21.93
C ARG A 240 -16.02 20.60 -22.52
N GLY A 241 -15.26 19.52 -22.71
CA GLY A 241 -13.90 19.59 -23.27
C GLY A 241 -12.97 20.49 -22.45
N ASN A 242 -12.28 21.41 -23.12
CA ASN A 242 -11.26 22.31 -22.54
C ASN A 242 -11.83 23.65 -22.01
N ASP A 243 -13.14 23.79 -21.83
CA ASP A 243 -13.73 25.04 -21.32
C ASP A 243 -13.19 25.35 -19.90
N PRO A 244 -12.34 26.40 -19.74
CA PRO A 244 -11.53 26.60 -18.54
C PRO A 244 -12.31 27.12 -17.33
N ALA A 245 -13.59 27.52 -17.50
CA ALA A 245 -14.39 28.03 -16.41
C ALA A 245 -14.92 26.88 -15.52
N PRO A 246 -14.49 26.79 -14.24
CA PRO A 246 -15.02 25.81 -13.31
C PRO A 246 -16.50 26.08 -13.07
N LEU A 247 -17.37 25.12 -13.38
CA LEU A 247 -18.77 25.22 -13.02
C LEU A 247 -18.88 25.15 -11.49
N ASN A 248 -19.68 26.04 -10.93
CA ASN A 248 -20.16 25.84 -9.57
C ASN A 248 -20.96 24.52 -9.53
N GLY A 249 -20.89 23.80 -8.40
CA GLY A 249 -21.49 22.47 -8.26
C GLY A 249 -22.97 22.41 -8.65
N HIS A 250 -23.72 23.48 -8.39
CA HIS A 250 -25.13 23.57 -8.80
C HIS A 250 -25.32 23.53 -10.33
N ALA A 251 -24.50 24.24 -11.09
CA ALA A 251 -24.65 24.27 -12.55
C ALA A 251 -24.29 22.90 -13.16
N LEU A 252 -23.30 22.19 -12.59
CA LEU A 252 -23.00 20.82 -12.98
C LEU A 252 -24.15 19.85 -12.63
N ASP A 253 -24.77 20.03 -11.46
CA ASP A 253 -25.93 19.23 -11.04
C ASP A 253 -27.13 19.41 -11.98
N VAL A 254 -27.34 20.63 -12.50
CA VAL A 254 -28.40 20.89 -13.50
C VAL A 254 -28.11 20.12 -14.79
N LEU A 255 -26.89 20.26 -15.35
CA LEU A 255 -26.51 19.54 -16.58
C LEU A 255 -26.57 18.02 -16.43
N ALA A 256 -26.22 17.50 -15.25
CA ALA A 256 -26.23 16.08 -14.98
C ALA A 256 -27.65 15.47 -14.97
N ARG A 257 -28.71 16.25 -14.70
CA ARG A 257 -30.09 15.74 -14.66
C ARG A 257 -30.60 15.31 -16.03
N ASP A 258 -30.13 15.95 -17.09
CA ASP A 258 -30.62 15.72 -18.45
C ASP A 258 -29.86 14.59 -19.17
N ILE A 259 -28.83 14.03 -18.54
CA ILE A 259 -28.02 12.96 -19.13
C ILE A 259 -28.72 11.61 -18.99
N HIS A 260 -29.03 11.04 -20.15
CA HIS A 260 -29.59 9.70 -20.27
C HIS A 260 -28.54 8.73 -20.78
N PHE A 261 -28.40 7.57 -20.13
CA PHE A 261 -27.42 6.57 -20.54
C PHE A 261 -27.98 5.67 -21.64
N PRO A 262 -27.29 5.51 -22.78
CA PRO A 262 -27.69 4.57 -23.84
C PRO A 262 -27.36 3.12 -23.49
N PHE A 263 -27.15 2.81 -22.21
CA PHE A 263 -26.84 1.49 -21.69
C PHE A 263 -27.38 1.33 -20.27
N HIS A 264 -27.70 0.09 -19.90
CA HIS A 264 -28.07 -0.28 -18.52
C HIS A 264 -27.03 -1.19 -17.87
N ARG A 265 -25.97 -1.56 -18.59
CA ARG A 265 -24.97 -2.53 -18.15
C ARG A 265 -23.56 -2.10 -18.54
N LEU A 266 -22.60 -2.39 -17.67
CA LEU A 266 -21.19 -2.01 -17.83
C LEU A 266 -20.26 -3.21 -17.63
N PRO A 267 -19.14 -3.28 -18.37
CA PRO A 267 -18.02 -4.15 -18.04
C PRO A 267 -17.30 -3.64 -16.78
N VAL A 268 -17.07 -4.52 -15.81
CA VAL A 268 -16.48 -4.19 -14.50
C VAL A 268 -15.20 -4.98 -14.24
N PHE A 269 -14.22 -4.30 -13.65
CA PHE A 269 -12.91 -4.80 -13.26
C PHE A 269 -12.85 -4.84 -11.74
N HIS A 270 -12.30 -5.92 -11.18
CA HIS A 270 -12.28 -6.12 -9.73
C HIS A 270 -10.95 -5.80 -9.06
N LYS A 271 -9.93 -5.43 -9.85
CA LYS A 271 -8.58 -5.18 -9.34
C LYS A 271 -7.76 -4.32 -10.30
N VAL A 272 -7.04 -3.36 -9.74
CA VAL A 272 -5.88 -2.70 -10.34
C VAL A 272 -4.62 -3.09 -9.57
N LYS A 273 -3.49 -3.20 -10.26
CA LYS A 273 -2.19 -3.53 -9.67
C LYS A 273 -1.15 -2.46 -10.01
N TRP A 274 -0.17 -2.30 -9.14
CA TRP A 274 1.09 -1.66 -9.48
C TRP A 274 2.18 -2.71 -9.44
N CYS A 275 2.92 -2.83 -10.53
CA CYS A 275 4.03 -3.75 -10.61
C CYS A 275 5.35 -3.00 -10.70
N SER A 276 6.41 -3.64 -10.23
CA SER A 276 7.76 -3.17 -10.46
C SER A 276 8.03 -3.12 -11.96
N VAL A 277 8.56 -2.00 -12.43
CA VAL A 277 9.26 -1.93 -13.72
C VAL A 277 10.72 -2.19 -13.41
N ASP A 278 11.32 -3.10 -14.16
CA ASP A 278 12.75 -3.37 -14.08
C ASP A 278 13.52 -2.15 -14.60
N ALA A 279 13.88 -1.24 -13.70
CA ALA A 279 14.64 -0.04 -14.02
C ALA A 279 16.08 -0.34 -14.46
N ARG A 280 16.56 -1.58 -14.30
CA ARG A 280 17.94 -2.00 -14.58
C ARG A 280 18.07 -2.93 -15.79
N GLY A 281 16.96 -3.32 -16.42
CA GLY A 281 16.94 -4.20 -17.59
C GLY A 281 17.52 -5.60 -17.34
N HIS A 282 17.55 -6.05 -16.08
CA HIS A 282 18.07 -7.36 -15.69
C HIS A 282 17.13 -8.54 -16.03
N GLY A 283 15.93 -8.26 -16.54
CA GLY A 283 14.90 -9.26 -16.78
C GLY A 283 14.27 -9.75 -15.48
N ASP A 284 14.28 -8.93 -14.43
CA ASP A 284 13.69 -9.31 -13.14
C ASP A 284 12.20 -9.60 -13.31
N ALA A 285 11.75 -10.70 -12.69
CA ALA A 285 10.36 -11.10 -12.77
C ALA A 285 9.46 -9.97 -12.28
N ARG A 286 8.43 -9.63 -13.05
CA ARG A 286 7.45 -8.59 -12.69
C ARG A 286 6.77 -8.91 -11.36
N ILE A 287 7.10 -8.18 -10.29
CA ILE A 287 6.50 -8.35 -8.96
C ILE A 287 5.30 -7.41 -8.84
N THR A 288 4.21 -7.87 -8.21
CA THR A 288 3.11 -6.98 -7.81
C THR A 288 3.50 -6.29 -6.50
N LEU A 289 3.74 -4.98 -6.56
CA LEU A 289 4.10 -4.16 -5.40
C LEU A 289 2.86 -3.76 -4.60
N ASP A 290 1.77 -3.43 -5.30
CA ASP A 290 0.52 -3.00 -4.67
C ASP A 290 -0.71 -3.41 -5.48
N SER A 291 -1.89 -3.42 -4.86
CA SER A 291 -3.15 -3.60 -5.56
C SER A 291 -4.34 -3.04 -4.80
N VAL A 292 -5.32 -2.54 -5.54
CA VAL A 292 -6.62 -2.07 -5.03
C VAL A 292 -7.71 -2.97 -5.59
N HIS A 293 -8.57 -3.49 -4.71
CA HIS A 293 -9.68 -4.36 -5.07
C HIS A 293 -11.04 -3.68 -4.93
N ALA A 294 -11.93 -3.97 -5.88
CA ALA A 294 -13.33 -3.56 -5.89
C ALA A 294 -14.21 -4.75 -6.30
N LYS A 295 -14.48 -5.65 -5.35
CA LYS A 295 -15.22 -6.90 -5.57
C LYS A 295 -16.62 -6.82 -4.97
N PRO A 296 -17.65 -7.32 -5.68
CA PRO A 296 -19.00 -7.33 -5.16
C PRO A 296 -19.16 -8.31 -4.01
N GLN A 297 -20.24 -8.13 -3.25
CA GLN A 297 -20.77 -9.20 -2.43
C GLN A 297 -21.23 -10.35 -3.34
N ARG A 298 -20.90 -11.60 -2.99
CA ARG A 298 -21.31 -12.76 -3.79
C ARG A 298 -21.65 -13.94 -2.90
N LYS A 299 -22.61 -14.76 -3.35
CA LYS A 299 -22.87 -16.07 -2.75
C LYS A 299 -21.92 -17.11 -3.37
N PHE A 300 -21.28 -17.91 -2.54
CA PHE A 300 -20.47 -19.06 -2.95
C PHE A 300 -20.98 -20.29 -2.20
N GLY A 301 -21.80 -21.09 -2.89
CA GLY A 301 -22.63 -22.10 -2.23
C GLY A 301 -23.54 -21.46 -1.18
N SER A 302 -23.54 -21.99 0.04
CA SER A 302 -24.27 -21.44 1.18
C SER A 302 -23.60 -20.22 1.85
N ARG A 303 -22.34 -19.91 1.51
CA ARG A 303 -21.57 -18.86 2.18
C ARG A 303 -21.71 -17.52 1.46
N LEU A 304 -22.09 -16.48 2.21
CA LEU A 304 -22.03 -15.11 1.74
C LEU A 304 -20.59 -14.57 1.87
N VAL A 305 -19.97 -14.24 0.75
CA VAL A 305 -18.68 -13.54 0.71
C VAL A 305 -18.97 -12.05 0.71
N ALA A 306 -18.59 -11.37 1.80
CA ALA A 306 -18.76 -9.93 1.93
C ALA A 306 -18.05 -9.18 0.79
N ARG A 307 -18.60 -8.03 0.44
CA ARG A 307 -18.00 -7.07 -0.50
C ARG A 307 -16.59 -6.68 -0.04
N ARG A 308 -15.66 -6.51 -0.99
CA ARG A 308 -14.33 -5.93 -0.74
C ARG A 308 -14.17 -4.63 -1.54
N SER A 309 -14.04 -3.53 -0.82
CA SER A 309 -13.79 -2.20 -1.39
C SER A 309 -12.56 -1.62 -0.70
N ASP A 310 -11.41 -1.77 -1.33
CA ASP A 310 -10.15 -1.24 -0.81
C ASP A 310 -10.16 0.30 -0.93
N THR A 311 -9.39 0.94 -0.08
CA THR A 311 -9.20 2.39 -0.08
C THR A 311 -7.91 2.74 -0.80
N ALA A 312 -7.89 3.88 -1.47
CA ALA A 312 -6.79 4.29 -2.31
C ALA A 312 -6.53 5.79 -2.18
N LEU A 313 -5.27 6.18 -2.42
CA LEU A 313 -4.88 7.58 -2.57
C LEU A 313 -5.15 7.97 -4.02
N VAL A 314 -5.98 9.00 -4.22
CA VAL A 314 -6.40 9.46 -5.54
C VAL A 314 -5.98 10.91 -5.70
N ARG A 315 -5.37 11.21 -6.84
CA ARG A 315 -4.98 12.56 -7.25
C ARG A 315 -6.24 13.38 -7.56
N VAL A 316 -6.31 14.59 -6.98
CA VAL A 316 -7.41 15.54 -7.18
C VAL A 316 -6.91 16.93 -7.63
N GLY A 317 -5.65 17.26 -7.34
CA GLY A 317 -5.02 18.51 -7.76
C GLY A 317 -4.08 18.34 -8.96
N MET A 318 -3.68 19.47 -9.55
CA MET A 318 -2.80 19.49 -10.73
C MET A 318 -1.32 19.39 -10.36
N ASN A 319 -0.94 19.78 -9.13
CA ASN A 319 0.43 19.70 -8.65
C ASN A 319 0.66 18.33 -8.00
N SER A 320 1.65 17.56 -8.45
CA SER A 320 1.87 16.19 -7.97
C SER A 320 2.61 16.09 -6.63
N LYS A 321 3.01 17.24 -6.05
CA LYS A 321 4.05 17.32 -5.02
C LYS A 321 3.54 17.64 -3.62
N ASP A 322 2.24 17.87 -3.42
CA ASP A 322 1.68 18.14 -2.10
C ASP A 322 0.63 17.08 -1.73
N LEU A 323 0.57 16.70 -0.44
CA LEU A 323 -0.49 15.85 0.08
C LEU A 323 -1.88 16.50 -0.11
N ARG A 324 -1.95 17.82 -0.20
CA ARG A 324 -3.18 18.59 -0.49
C ARG A 324 -3.76 18.28 -1.87
N ASP A 325 -2.93 17.83 -2.81
CA ASP A 325 -3.36 17.43 -4.16
C ASP A 325 -3.87 15.98 -4.23
N PHE A 326 -3.91 15.29 -3.08
CA PHE A 326 -4.43 13.94 -2.96
C PHE A 326 -5.59 13.86 -1.99
N ARG A 327 -6.45 12.88 -2.24
CA ARG A 327 -7.57 12.57 -1.37
C ARG A 327 -7.75 11.07 -1.26
N VAL A 328 -8.13 10.59 -0.07
CA VAL A 328 -8.44 9.17 0.10
C VAL A 328 -9.86 8.90 -0.36
N GLY A 329 -9.99 7.84 -1.15
CA GLY A 329 -11.26 7.36 -1.65
C GLY A 329 -11.42 5.84 -1.46
N GLN A 330 -12.64 5.39 -1.16
CA GLN A 330 -12.97 3.97 -1.21
C GLN A 330 -13.44 3.60 -2.61
N VAL A 331 -12.72 2.70 -3.27
CA VAL A 331 -13.02 2.27 -4.63
C VAL A 331 -14.11 1.20 -4.60
N ARG A 332 -15.30 1.50 -5.13
CA ARG A 332 -16.41 0.52 -5.17
C ARG A 332 -16.50 -0.23 -6.48
N VAL A 333 -16.23 0.44 -7.60
CA VAL A 333 -16.38 -0.10 -8.96
C VAL A 333 -15.25 0.43 -9.81
N MET A 334 -14.62 -0.43 -10.61
CA MET A 334 -13.77 -0.02 -11.74
C MET A 334 -14.43 -0.52 -13.02
N PHE A 335 -14.56 0.32 -14.04
CA PHE A 335 -15.33 0.00 -15.25
C PHE A 335 -14.77 0.70 -16.47
N THR A 336 -15.29 0.34 -17.64
CA THR A 336 -15.09 1.07 -18.89
C THR A 336 -16.44 1.34 -19.55
N PHE A 337 -16.51 2.38 -20.38
CA PHE A 337 -17.69 2.58 -21.22
C PHE A 337 -17.80 1.45 -22.27
N PRO A 338 -19.03 1.00 -22.58
CA PRO A 338 -19.28 0.20 -23.78
C PRO A 338 -18.82 0.98 -25.02
N PRO A 339 -18.04 0.39 -25.95
CA PRO A 339 -17.53 1.13 -27.11
C PRO A 339 -18.62 1.83 -27.94
N LYS A 340 -19.80 1.19 -28.06
CA LYS A 340 -20.95 1.72 -28.80
C LYS A 340 -21.60 2.95 -28.16
N SER A 341 -21.43 3.16 -26.84
CA SER A 341 -22.03 4.30 -26.15
C SER A 341 -21.18 5.55 -26.17
N ILE A 342 -19.87 5.43 -26.43
CA ILE A 342 -18.94 6.57 -26.39
C ILE A 342 -19.35 7.66 -27.40
N PRO A 343 -19.64 7.36 -28.69
CA PRO A 343 -20.03 8.39 -29.65
C PRO A 343 -21.39 9.02 -29.36
N LEU A 344 -22.24 8.36 -28.57
CA LEU A 344 -23.57 8.87 -28.20
C LEU A 344 -23.53 9.81 -26.99
N LEU A 345 -22.49 9.70 -26.15
CA LEU A 345 -22.37 10.45 -24.90
C LEU A 345 -21.37 11.61 -24.99
N PHE A 346 -20.38 11.49 -25.88
CA PHE A 346 -19.25 12.41 -25.93
C PHE A 346 -18.98 12.88 -27.36
N PRO A 347 -18.60 14.16 -27.54
CA PRO A 347 -18.06 14.64 -28.81
C PRO A 347 -16.78 13.87 -29.21
N PRO A 348 -16.51 13.71 -30.52
CA PRO A 348 -15.29 13.03 -31.01
C PRO A 348 -13.96 13.65 -30.55
N THR A 349 -13.99 14.90 -30.08
CA THR A 349 -12.82 15.65 -29.60
C THR A 349 -12.39 15.28 -28.17
N VAL A 350 -13.22 14.54 -27.42
CA VAL A 350 -12.94 14.18 -26.02
C VAL A 350 -12.17 12.87 -25.96
N HIS A 351 -10.95 12.92 -25.41
CA HIS A 351 -10.14 11.73 -25.12
C HIS A 351 -10.47 11.19 -23.73
N LEU A 352 -11.23 10.10 -23.68
CA LEU A 352 -11.60 9.47 -22.42
C LEU A 352 -10.51 8.50 -21.92
N PRO A 353 -10.25 8.47 -20.59
CA PRO A 353 -9.47 7.39 -20.00
C PRO A 353 -10.09 6.03 -20.29
N THR A 354 -9.24 5.05 -20.59
CA THR A 354 -9.68 3.68 -20.86
C THR A 354 -10.44 3.08 -19.68
N HIS A 355 -9.96 3.32 -18.46
CA HIS A 355 -10.51 2.76 -17.23
C HIS A 355 -10.91 3.86 -16.25
N LEU A 356 -12.10 3.73 -15.69
CA LEU A 356 -12.69 4.65 -14.72
C LEU A 356 -12.99 3.93 -13.41
N ALA A 357 -13.04 4.67 -12.32
CA ALA A 357 -13.37 4.16 -10.99
C ALA A 357 -14.45 5.03 -10.34
N TYR A 358 -15.47 4.40 -9.77
CA TYR A 358 -16.37 5.05 -8.82
C TYR A 358 -15.75 4.99 -7.42
N VAL A 359 -15.65 6.17 -6.82
CA VAL A 359 -14.95 6.38 -5.54
C VAL A 359 -15.87 7.13 -4.57
N GLU A 360 -16.01 6.59 -3.36
CA GLU A 360 -16.62 7.31 -2.23
C GLU A 360 -15.54 8.01 -1.42
N TRP A 361 -15.69 9.30 -1.21
CA TRP A 361 -14.62 10.12 -0.65
C TRP A 361 -14.57 10.16 0.88
N PHE A 362 -13.35 10.22 1.40
CA PHE A 362 -13.09 10.68 2.75
C PHE A 362 -12.85 12.20 2.77
N THR A 363 -12.86 12.83 3.95
CA THR A 363 -12.50 14.25 4.10
C THR A 363 -11.10 14.51 3.54
N PRO A 364 -10.81 15.73 3.04
CA PRO A 364 -9.44 16.13 2.72
C PRO A 364 -8.51 15.97 3.92
N PHE A 365 -7.21 15.87 3.66
CA PHE A 365 -6.20 15.88 4.71
C PHE A 365 -6.21 17.23 5.44
N LEU A 366 -6.12 17.19 6.77
CA LEU A 366 -5.87 18.38 7.56
C LEU A 366 -4.45 18.89 7.30
N PRO A 367 -4.15 20.19 7.55
CA PRO A 367 -2.82 20.74 7.32
C PRO A 367 -1.69 20.03 8.08
N ALA A 368 -2.01 19.41 9.22
CA ALA A 368 -1.05 18.68 10.04
C ALA A 368 -1.63 17.34 10.53
N PRO A 369 -0.79 16.30 10.67
CA PRO A 369 -1.21 15.03 11.27
C PRO A 369 -1.33 15.14 12.80
N ASP A 370 -1.86 14.09 13.43
CA ASP A 370 -1.87 13.95 14.88
C ASP A 370 -0.44 13.96 15.45
N ARG A 371 -0.20 14.81 16.45
CA ARG A 371 1.14 15.07 17.01
C ARG A 371 1.82 13.83 17.61
N ASN A 372 1.05 12.91 18.18
CA ASN A 372 1.61 11.77 18.89
C ASN A 372 1.85 10.60 17.94
N SER A 373 0.85 10.30 17.11
CA SER A 373 0.86 9.14 16.23
C SER A 373 1.43 9.43 14.83
N GLY A 374 1.50 10.69 14.42
CA GLY A 374 1.91 11.09 13.06
C GLY A 374 0.88 10.79 11.98
N LEU A 375 -0.35 10.45 12.38
CA LEU A 375 -1.39 9.95 11.48
C LEU A 375 -2.38 11.04 11.10
N TYR A 376 -2.90 11.00 9.88
CA TYR A 376 -3.99 11.91 9.50
C TYR A 376 -5.33 11.34 9.92
N LYS A 377 -6.18 12.19 10.48
CA LYS A 377 -7.55 11.83 10.80
C LYS A 377 -8.46 12.11 9.62
N LEU A 378 -9.23 11.11 9.22
CA LEU A 378 -10.17 11.19 8.12
C LEU A 378 -11.59 10.83 8.60
N SER A 379 -12.60 11.34 7.90
CA SER A 379 -13.98 10.93 8.09
C SER A 379 -14.63 10.72 6.73
N ARG A 380 -15.77 10.04 6.67
CA ARG A 380 -16.55 9.99 5.42
C ARG A 380 -16.91 11.42 5.03
N SER A 381 -16.72 11.76 3.77
CA SER A 381 -17.23 13.01 3.22
C SER A 381 -18.74 12.86 3.04
N LEU A 382 -19.53 13.68 3.72
CA LEU A 382 -20.98 13.64 3.65
C LEU A 382 -21.51 14.96 3.09
N ARG A 383 -22.57 14.90 2.29
CA ARG A 383 -23.36 16.05 1.81
C ARG A 383 -24.83 15.70 1.97
N GLY A 384 -25.56 16.45 2.80
CA GLY A 384 -26.98 16.16 3.08
C GLY A 384 -27.23 14.80 3.76
N GLY A 385 -26.23 14.22 4.43
CA GLY A 385 -26.30 12.89 5.03
C GLY A 385 -25.76 11.76 4.13
N ASP A 386 -25.67 12.00 2.82
CA ASP A 386 -25.19 11.02 1.85
C ASP A 386 -23.68 11.09 1.62
N THR A 387 -23.08 9.95 1.25
CA THR A 387 -21.65 9.90 0.94
C THR A 387 -21.35 10.64 -0.36
N VAL A 388 -20.38 11.55 -0.31
CA VAL A 388 -19.88 12.22 -1.52
C VAL A 388 -19.09 11.21 -2.35
N ALA A 389 -19.52 11.01 -3.60
CA ALA A 389 -18.87 10.11 -4.54
C ALA A 389 -18.63 10.79 -5.88
N SER A 390 -17.63 10.33 -6.63
CA SER A 390 -17.39 10.75 -8.00
C SER A 390 -16.80 9.62 -8.83
N ILE A 391 -16.73 9.83 -10.14
CA ILE A 391 -15.99 8.98 -11.07
C ILE A 391 -14.66 9.66 -11.38
N VAL A 392 -13.60 8.88 -11.31
CA VAL A 392 -12.23 9.32 -11.59
C VAL A 392 -11.57 8.37 -12.59
N PRO A 393 -10.62 8.85 -13.41
CA PRO A 393 -9.67 7.98 -14.10
C PRO A 393 -9.00 7.00 -13.14
N VAL A 394 -8.87 5.73 -13.52
CA VAL A 394 -8.07 4.77 -12.73
C VAL A 394 -6.60 5.20 -12.67
N ALA A 395 -6.13 5.91 -13.69
CA ALA A 395 -4.78 6.48 -13.76
C ALA A 395 -4.49 7.48 -12.62
N ASP A 396 -5.53 8.13 -12.07
CA ASP A 396 -5.38 9.07 -10.94
C ASP A 396 -5.26 8.35 -9.59
N ILE A 397 -5.47 7.04 -9.56
CA ILE A 397 -5.22 6.22 -8.38
C ILE A 397 -3.72 5.94 -8.31
N GLU A 398 -3.08 6.37 -7.23
CA GLU A 398 -1.63 6.24 -7.06
C GLU A 398 -1.22 4.94 -6.38
N ARG A 399 -1.96 4.55 -5.35
CA ARG A 399 -1.66 3.38 -4.50
C ARG A 399 -2.84 3.05 -3.60
N SER A 400 -2.83 1.84 -3.06
CA SER A 400 -3.69 1.46 -1.96
C SER A 400 -3.34 2.23 -0.69
N VAL A 401 -4.36 2.44 0.12
CA VAL A 401 -4.30 3.12 1.41
C VAL A 401 -4.92 2.18 2.43
N HIS A 402 -4.24 1.95 3.55
CA HIS A 402 -4.84 1.24 4.67
C HIS A 402 -5.44 2.24 5.66
N LEU A 403 -6.75 2.15 5.85
CA LEU A 403 -7.48 2.93 6.83
C LEU A 403 -7.64 2.13 8.11
N ILE A 404 -7.23 2.71 9.24
CA ILE A 404 -7.34 2.06 10.54
C ILE A 404 -8.56 2.62 11.26
N PRO A 405 -9.53 1.78 11.67
CA PRO A 405 -10.65 2.27 12.45
C PRO A 405 -10.18 2.82 13.79
N ARG A 406 -10.74 3.96 14.20
CA ARG A 406 -10.70 4.42 15.58
C ARG A 406 -11.78 3.67 16.34
N PHE A 407 -11.37 2.71 17.15
CA PHE A 407 -12.26 1.78 17.85
C PHE A 407 -12.97 2.42 19.05
N GLY A 408 -12.42 3.50 19.62
CA GLY A 408 -12.85 4.02 20.91
C GLY A 408 -12.41 3.11 22.07
N VAL A 409 -13.09 3.27 23.22
CA VAL A 409 -12.75 2.54 24.46
C VAL A 409 -12.93 1.04 24.28
N ILE A 410 -14.01 0.64 23.61
CA ILE A 410 -14.36 -0.75 23.34
C ILE A 410 -14.52 -0.88 21.84
N ALA A 411 -13.83 -1.84 21.21
CA ALA A 411 -14.04 -2.13 19.80
C ALA A 411 -15.49 -2.60 19.60
N PRO A 412 -16.35 -1.83 18.90
CA PRO A 412 -17.78 -2.11 18.86
C PRO A 412 -18.10 -3.45 18.17
N LEU A 413 -19.27 -4.01 18.49
CA LEU A 413 -19.83 -5.20 17.85
C LEU A 413 -20.21 -4.93 16.38
N SER A 414 -20.58 -3.69 16.04
CA SER A 414 -20.88 -3.22 14.68
C SER A 414 -19.92 -2.09 14.25
N CYS A 415 -19.40 -2.20 13.02
CA CYS A 415 -18.34 -1.33 12.51
C CYS A 415 -18.88 0.07 12.12
N TYR A 416 -18.89 1.02 13.05
CA TYR A 416 -18.98 2.45 12.69
C TYR A 416 -17.56 2.96 12.37
N LEU A 417 -17.26 3.11 11.08
CA LEU A 417 -15.96 3.59 10.59
C LEU A 417 -15.78 5.08 10.92
N ARG A 418 -15.15 5.40 12.05
CA ARG A 418 -14.36 6.64 12.20
C ARG A 418 -12.91 6.30 11.86
N VAL A 419 -12.33 7.02 10.91
CA VAL A 419 -11.17 6.53 10.15
C VAL A 419 -9.92 7.32 10.50
N LEU A 420 -8.88 6.64 10.98
CA LEU A 420 -7.56 7.23 11.17
C LEU A 420 -6.61 6.61 10.15
N TYR A 421 -6.04 7.45 9.31
CA TYR A 421 -5.12 7.08 8.25
C TYR A 421 -3.70 7.07 8.79
N LYS A 422 -3.09 5.88 8.84
CA LYS A 422 -1.63 5.76 8.84
C LYS A 422 -1.15 5.63 7.41
N PHE A 423 -0.18 6.46 7.03
CA PHE A 423 0.79 6.08 6.00
C PHE A 423 1.50 4.82 6.52
N ALA A 424 0.97 3.64 6.23
CA ALA A 424 1.68 2.39 6.44
C ALA A 424 2.58 2.22 5.22
N TYR A 425 3.75 2.84 5.35
CA TYR A 425 4.78 2.89 4.35
C TYR A 425 5.39 1.49 4.17
N ASN A 426 5.24 0.87 3.00
CA ASN A 426 6.11 -0.22 2.57
C ASN A 426 6.83 0.23 1.30
N ASP A 427 8.13 -0.07 1.26
CA ASP A 427 9.11 0.18 0.17
C ASP A 427 9.85 1.52 0.25
N ASN A 428 10.57 1.73 1.35
CA ASN A 428 11.49 2.82 1.70
C ASN A 428 11.39 4.23 1.05
N THR A 429 10.38 5.07 1.33
CA THR A 429 10.30 6.42 0.71
C THR A 429 9.51 7.52 1.45
N ILE A 430 8.62 7.32 2.44
CA ILE A 430 7.88 8.46 3.06
C ILE A 430 7.45 8.17 4.51
N ILE A 431 8.22 8.60 5.49
CA ILE A 431 7.87 8.50 6.94
C ILE A 431 7.36 9.81 7.53
N HIS A 432 7.48 10.92 6.82
CA HIS A 432 6.96 12.21 7.26
C HIS A 432 6.13 12.81 6.15
N GLY A 433 5.06 13.55 6.47
CA GLY A 433 4.17 14.23 5.51
C GLY A 433 4.84 15.32 4.67
N ARG A 434 6.13 15.20 4.36
CA ARG A 434 6.85 15.90 3.31
C ARG A 434 7.04 14.92 2.17
N LEU A 435 6.54 15.26 0.99
CA LEU A 435 7.09 14.69 -0.22
C LEU A 435 8.58 15.06 -0.23
N LEU A 436 9.45 14.10 0.06
CA LEU A 436 10.86 14.24 -0.27
C LEU A 436 10.88 14.38 -1.79
N ALA A 437 11.25 15.58 -2.25
CA ALA A 437 11.47 15.85 -3.64
C ALA A 437 12.53 14.86 -4.14
N SER A 438 12.21 14.14 -5.21
CA SER A 438 13.28 13.65 -6.09
C SER A 438 14.00 14.88 -6.65
N PRO A 439 15.34 14.88 -6.74
CA PRO A 439 16.03 15.82 -7.62
C PRO A 439 15.50 15.72 -9.05
#